data_AF-A0A922ITM1-F1
#
_entry.id   AF-A0A922ITM1-F1
#
_cell.length_a   1.000
_cell.length_b   1.000
_cell.length_c   1.000
_cell.angle_alpha   90.00
_cell.angle_beta   90.00
_cell.angle_gamma   90.00
#
_symmetry.space_group_name_H-M   'P 1'
#
loop_
_entity.id
_entity.type
_entity.pdbx_description
1 polymer ?
#
loop_
_entity_poly.entity_id
_entity_poly.type
_entity_poly.pdbx_seq_one_letter_code
_entity_poly.pdbx_strand_id
1 'polypeptide(L)'
;MYIRIDEFDIEKKIQSFTTCPPYKLRSLSVRENSSEEGIKLERLPSECLTHVLTYINSPQDLETASLASSALASVVADKYFWKTLTLAHFDISQIPAVNYGLPGWHTRSPASIDDCDWKRAYVRLLKIYGDNHIYPAKLAVCEVCFCLFWPIFGHPCHYPDKEQRIRLLTPNEFITLFQI
;
A
#
# COMPACT_ATOMS: atom_id res chain seq x y z
N MET A 1 29.45 -2.26 -33.43
CA MET A 1 29.60 -0.88 -32.96
C MET A 1 28.85 -0.80 -31.63
N TYR A 2 29.52 -1.15 -30.53
CA TYR A 2 28.91 -1.29 -29.21
C TYR A 2 29.15 0.00 -28.41
N ILE A 3 28.08 0.64 -27.96
CA ILE A 3 28.12 1.81 -27.08
C ILE A 3 28.37 1.29 -25.67
N ARG A 4 29.55 1.62 -25.12
CA ARG A 4 29.90 1.38 -23.71
C ARG A 4 28.98 2.21 -22.82
N ILE A 5 28.25 1.56 -21.94
CA ILE A 5 27.47 2.20 -20.86
C ILE A 5 28.40 2.28 -19.64
N ASP A 6 29.49 3.06 -19.74
CA ASP A 6 30.47 3.27 -18.65
C ASP A 6 30.39 4.71 -18.10
N GLU A 7 29.22 5.36 -18.17
CA GLU A 7 29.07 6.78 -17.78
C GLU A 7 28.05 7.03 -16.67
N PHE A 8 27.73 6.02 -15.86
CA PHE A 8 26.93 6.22 -14.65
C PHE A 8 27.82 6.33 -13.42
N ASP A 9 28.49 7.48 -13.30
CA ASP A 9 29.35 7.81 -12.17
C ASP A 9 28.50 8.24 -10.96
N ILE A 10 28.34 7.31 -10.02
CA ILE A 10 27.53 7.47 -8.80
C ILE A 10 28.10 8.61 -7.94
N GLU A 11 29.42 8.80 -7.91
CA GLU A 11 30.06 9.85 -7.10
C GLU A 11 29.72 11.25 -7.62
N LYS A 12 29.68 11.40 -8.95
CA LYS A 12 29.30 12.65 -9.61
C LYS A 12 27.85 13.04 -9.32
N LYS A 13 26.96 12.05 -9.19
CA LYS A 13 25.55 12.28 -8.84
C LYS A 13 25.38 12.60 -7.36
N ILE A 14 26.12 11.93 -6.47
CA ILE A 14 26.16 12.27 -5.03
C ILE A 14 26.64 13.71 -4.83
N GLN A 15 27.68 14.16 -5.55
CA GLN A 15 28.14 15.54 -5.51
C GLN A 15 27.09 16.53 -6.02
N SER A 16 26.30 16.18 -7.05
CA SER A 16 25.17 17.00 -7.49
C SER A 16 24.03 17.12 -6.47
N PHE A 17 23.89 16.16 -5.55
CA PHE A 17 22.96 16.27 -4.42
C PHE A 17 23.53 17.14 -3.27
N THR A 18 24.85 17.31 -3.19
CA THR A 18 25.49 18.16 -2.16
C THR A 18 25.45 19.66 -2.47
N THR A 19 25.14 20.06 -3.71
CA THR A 19 24.97 21.48 -4.09
C THR A 19 23.53 21.99 -3.96
N CYS A 20 22.57 21.11 -3.68
CA CYS A 20 21.25 21.53 -3.23
C CYS A 20 21.38 22.20 -1.86
N PRO A 21 20.68 23.32 -1.60
CA PRO A 21 20.62 23.89 -0.25
C PRO A 21 20.17 22.78 0.69
N PRO A 22 20.77 22.67 1.89
CA PRO A 22 20.56 21.52 2.75
C PRO A 22 19.08 21.47 3.10
N TYR A 23 18.33 20.59 2.43
CA TYR A 23 17.10 20.12 3.00
C TYR A 23 17.55 19.33 4.22
N LYS A 24 17.52 20.00 5.37
CA LYS A 24 17.71 19.33 6.64
C LYS A 24 16.61 18.26 6.68
N LEU A 25 16.95 17.01 6.41
CA LEU A 25 16.25 15.89 7.01
C LEU A 25 16.43 16.08 8.50
N ARG A 26 15.46 16.80 9.07
CA ARG A 26 15.38 17.09 10.49
C ARG A 26 15.32 15.71 11.13
N SER A 27 16.41 15.31 11.78
CA SER A 27 16.36 14.27 12.80
C SER A 27 15.04 14.47 13.56
N LEU A 28 14.19 13.45 13.55
CA LEU A 28 12.97 13.37 14.35
C LEU A 28 13.37 13.30 15.83
N SER A 29 14.08 14.32 16.30
CA SER A 29 14.10 14.69 17.69
C SER A 29 12.71 15.24 17.94
N VAL A 30 11.95 14.48 18.72
CA VAL A 30 10.69 14.91 19.32
C VAL A 30 10.97 16.25 20.00
N ARG A 31 10.64 17.33 19.31
CA ARG A 31 10.64 18.67 19.89
C ARG A 31 9.30 18.81 20.57
N GLU A 32 9.24 18.41 21.83
CA GLU A 32 8.28 18.96 22.77
C GLU A 32 8.55 20.46 22.82
N ASN A 33 7.67 21.28 22.23
CA ASN A 33 7.60 22.72 22.48
C ASN A 33 6.21 23.25 22.04
N SER A 34 5.29 23.25 23.02
CA SER A 34 4.47 24.40 23.43
C SER A 34 3.95 25.39 22.35
N SER A 35 2.90 24.96 21.64
CA SER A 35 1.65 25.72 21.40
C SER A 35 0.71 24.75 20.65
N GLU A 36 -0.33 24.28 21.34
CA GLU A 36 -1.18 23.16 20.92
C GLU A 36 -2.14 23.49 19.77
N GLU A 37 -1.61 23.86 18.61
CA GLU A 37 -2.37 23.84 17.36
C GLU A 37 -1.48 23.33 16.22
N GLY A 38 -0.83 22.20 16.47
CA GLY A 38 -0.29 21.38 15.38
C GLY A 38 -1.39 21.07 14.38
N ILE A 39 -1.06 21.07 13.08
CA ILE A 39 -2.00 20.71 12.01
C ILE A 39 -2.52 19.30 12.30
N LYS A 40 -3.77 19.22 12.77
CA LYS A 40 -4.44 17.95 13.05
C LYS A 40 -4.97 17.35 11.76
N LEU A 41 -4.91 16.03 11.64
CA LEU A 41 -5.43 15.28 10.48
C LEU A 41 -6.89 15.66 10.20
N GLU A 42 -7.71 15.75 11.24
CA GLU A 42 -9.15 16.09 11.17
C GLU A 42 -9.47 17.49 10.61
N ARG A 43 -8.48 18.39 10.48
CA ARG A 43 -8.66 19.71 9.87
C ARG A 43 -8.53 19.67 8.34
N LEU A 44 -8.13 18.54 7.76
CA LEU A 44 -8.06 18.37 6.31
C LEU A 44 -9.47 18.34 5.70
N PRO A 45 -9.63 18.76 4.43
CA PRO A 45 -10.85 18.55 3.68
C PRO A 45 -11.27 17.08 3.64
N SER A 46 -12.58 16.83 3.58
CA SER A 46 -13.17 15.48 3.54
C SER A 46 -12.63 14.59 2.43
N GLU A 47 -12.27 15.18 1.30
CA GLU A 47 -11.72 14.53 0.12
C GLU A 47 -10.29 14.04 0.39
N CYS A 48 -9.50 14.84 1.11
CA CYS A 48 -8.17 14.44 1.55
C CYS A 48 -8.24 13.32 2.60
N LEU A 49 -9.18 13.42 3.55
CA LEU A 49 -9.41 12.36 4.54
C LEU A 49 -9.85 11.06 3.87
N THR A 50 -10.79 11.14 2.94
CA THR A 50 -11.22 10.01 2.09
C THR A 50 -10.03 9.38 1.39
N HIS A 51 -9.19 10.19 0.75
CA HIS A 51 -8.02 9.68 0.04
C HIS A 51 -7.03 8.97 0.96
N VAL A 52 -6.76 9.53 2.14
CA VAL A 52 -5.89 8.88 3.14
C VAL A 52 -6.50 7.55 3.60
N LEU A 53 -7.79 7.53 3.95
CA LEU A 53 -8.47 6.33 4.42
C LEU A 53 -8.61 5.26 3.33
N THR A 54 -8.62 5.62 2.04
CA THR A 54 -8.64 4.61 0.96
C THR A 54 -7.39 3.73 0.90
N TYR A 55 -6.28 4.14 1.52
CA TYR A 55 -5.07 3.29 1.62
C TYR A 55 -5.15 2.26 2.76
N ILE A 56 -6.15 2.34 3.63
CA ILE A 56 -6.34 1.41 4.74
C ILE A 56 -7.20 0.23 4.25
N ASN A 57 -6.63 -0.96 4.27
CA ASN A 57 -7.30 -2.19 3.80
C ASN A 57 -8.10 -2.91 4.90
N SER A 58 -7.79 -2.63 6.17
CA SER A 58 -8.44 -3.28 7.31
C SER A 58 -9.76 -2.56 7.66
N PRO A 59 -10.92 -3.24 7.59
CA PRO A 59 -12.18 -2.65 8.02
C PRO A 59 -12.17 -2.37 9.53
N GLN A 60 -11.46 -3.16 10.34
CA GLN A 60 -11.34 -2.88 11.78
C GLN A 60 -10.58 -1.58 12.05
N ASP A 61 -9.55 -1.28 11.25
CA ASP A 61 -8.76 -0.05 11.41
C ASP A 61 -9.60 1.18 11.01
N LEU A 62 -10.44 1.04 9.97
CA LEU A 62 -11.40 2.09 9.58
C LEU A 62 -12.45 2.34 10.67
N GLU A 63 -12.98 1.29 11.30
CA GLU A 63 -13.88 1.44 12.45
C GLU A 63 -13.17 2.12 13.62
N THR A 64 -11.93 1.71 13.93
CA THR A 64 -11.14 2.32 15.00
C THR A 64 -10.85 3.78 14.73
N ALA A 65 -10.55 4.14 13.47
CA ALA A 65 -10.36 5.52 13.03
C ALA A 65 -11.65 6.36 13.20
N SER A 66 -12.82 5.77 12.97
CA SER A 66 -14.12 6.42 13.19
C SER A 66 -14.34 6.76 14.68
N LEU A 67 -13.90 5.90 15.59
CA LEU A 67 -13.99 6.13 17.03
C LEU A 67 -13.03 7.21 17.52
N ALA A 68 -11.93 7.43 16.80
CA ALA A 68 -10.87 8.35 17.19
C ALA A 68 -11.18 9.83 16.87
N SER A 69 -11.95 10.12 15.82
CA SER A 69 -12.32 11.49 15.45
C SER A 69 -13.65 11.54 14.69
N SER A 70 -14.48 12.54 15.00
CA SER A 70 -15.76 12.75 14.31
C SER A 70 -15.59 13.07 12.83
N ALA A 71 -14.49 13.69 12.43
CA ALA A 71 -14.19 13.94 11.01
C ALA A 71 -13.98 12.62 10.26
N LEU A 72 -13.21 11.69 10.83
CA LEU A 72 -13.00 10.36 10.25
C LEU A 72 -14.30 9.53 10.31
N ALA A 73 -15.08 9.66 11.38
CA ALA A 73 -16.39 9.02 11.49
C ALA A 73 -17.33 9.40 10.35
N SER A 74 -17.35 10.69 9.97
CA SER A 74 -18.18 11.18 8.87
C SER A 74 -17.82 10.54 7.53
N VAL A 75 -16.52 10.30 7.28
CA VAL A 75 -16.03 9.64 6.06
C VAL A 75 -16.35 8.15 6.08
N VAL A 76 -16.11 7.46 7.21
CA VAL A 76 -16.37 6.03 7.34
C VAL A 76 -17.88 5.70 7.30
N ALA A 77 -18.74 6.64 7.68
CA ALA A 77 -20.18 6.50 7.56
C ALA A 77 -20.70 6.71 6.13
N ASP A 78 -19.91 7.31 5.22
CA ASP A 78 -20.35 7.60 3.86
C ASP A 78 -20.42 6.33 2.99
N LYS A 79 -21.58 6.11 2.37
CA LYS A 79 -21.78 5.01 1.40
C LYS A 79 -20.87 5.13 0.17
N TYR A 80 -20.57 6.35 -0.28
CA TYR A 80 -19.73 6.59 -1.44
C TYR A 80 -18.27 6.30 -1.13
N PHE A 81 -17.82 6.54 0.10
CA PHE A 81 -16.50 6.13 0.57
C PHE A 81 -16.31 4.61 0.40
N TRP A 82 -17.23 3.78 0.89
CA TRP A 82 -17.13 2.32 0.76
C TRP A 82 -17.20 1.85 -0.70
N LYS A 83 -17.98 2.53 -1.55
CA LYS A 83 -18.00 2.26 -3.00
C LYS A 83 -16.63 2.53 -3.62
N THR A 84 -16.05 3.71 -3.36
CA THR A 84 -14.72 4.08 -3.84
C THR A 84 -13.65 3.14 -3.33
N LEU A 85 -13.70 2.78 -2.05
CA LEU A 85 -12.80 1.81 -1.43
C LEU A 85 -12.91 0.45 -2.11
N THR A 86 -14.13 -0.04 -2.36
CA THR A 86 -14.34 -1.33 -3.05
C THR A 86 -13.76 -1.31 -4.47
N LEU A 87 -14.01 -0.25 -5.23
CA LEU A 87 -13.53 -0.11 -6.61
C LEU A 87 -12.01 0.12 -6.70
N ALA A 88 -11.37 0.60 -5.63
CA ALA A 88 -9.93 0.79 -5.57
C ALA A 88 -9.17 -0.51 -5.22
N HIS A 89 -9.79 -1.40 -4.43
CA HIS A 89 -9.13 -2.61 -3.91
C HIS A 89 -9.52 -3.90 -4.64
N PHE A 90 -10.62 -3.91 -5.39
CA PHE A 90 -11.12 -5.10 -6.08
C PHE A 90 -11.44 -4.81 -7.56
N ASP A 91 -11.24 -5.84 -8.38
CA ASP A 91 -11.63 -5.77 -9.79
C ASP A 91 -13.15 -5.75 -9.92
N ILE A 92 -13.66 -5.04 -10.93
CA ILE A 92 -15.10 -4.93 -11.21
C ILE A 92 -15.74 -6.32 -11.42
N SER A 93 -14.97 -7.29 -11.94
CA SER A 93 -15.41 -8.68 -12.14
C SER A 93 -15.62 -9.46 -10.83
N GLN A 94 -14.99 -9.04 -9.71
CA GLN A 94 -15.09 -9.69 -8.41
C GLN A 94 -16.34 -9.24 -7.64
N ILE A 95 -16.82 -8.01 -7.88
CA ILE A 95 -17.93 -7.39 -7.13
C ILE A 95 -19.25 -8.21 -7.20
N PRO A 96 -19.66 -8.77 -8.36
CA PRO A 96 -20.85 -9.61 -8.42
C PRO A 96 -20.77 -10.87 -7.55
N ALA A 97 -19.57 -11.36 -7.21
CA ALA A 97 -19.40 -12.58 -6.42
C ALA A 97 -19.99 -12.47 -4.99
N VAL A 98 -20.17 -11.25 -4.49
CA VAL A 98 -20.75 -10.99 -3.15
C VAL A 98 -22.18 -10.47 -3.19
N ASN A 99 -22.84 -10.56 -4.35
CA ASN A 99 -24.18 -10.01 -4.60
C ASN A 99 -24.28 -8.55 -4.17
N TYR A 100 -23.24 -7.75 -4.44
CA TYR A 100 -23.16 -6.32 -4.07
C TYR A 100 -23.48 -6.03 -2.60
N GLY A 101 -23.19 -6.98 -1.69
CA GLY A 101 -23.41 -6.82 -0.25
C GLY A 101 -24.84 -7.11 0.23
N LEU A 102 -25.76 -7.57 -0.61
CA LEU A 102 -27.16 -7.79 -0.21
C LEU A 102 -27.32 -8.86 0.92
N PRO A 103 -28.32 -8.72 1.80
CA PRO A 103 -28.55 -9.62 2.94
C PRO A 103 -29.21 -10.95 2.52
N GLY A 104 -28.49 -11.80 1.78
CA GLY A 104 -28.93 -13.17 1.45
C GLY A 104 -28.49 -13.60 0.05
N TRP A 105 -28.79 -14.85 -0.32
CA TRP A 105 -28.78 -15.28 -1.73
C TRP A 105 -30.07 -14.80 -2.38
N HIS A 106 -30.25 -13.48 -2.49
CA HIS A 106 -31.43 -12.96 -3.18
C HIS A 106 -31.26 -13.14 -4.69
N THR A 107 -32.31 -13.68 -5.32
CA THR A 107 -32.41 -13.89 -6.78
C THR A 107 -32.64 -12.56 -7.54
N ARG A 108 -32.76 -11.43 -6.84
CA ARG A 108 -32.85 -10.10 -7.45
C ARG A 108 -31.48 -9.44 -7.43
N SER A 109 -30.96 -9.17 -8.63
CA SER A 109 -29.91 -8.18 -8.85
C SER A 109 -30.33 -6.85 -8.21
N PRO A 110 -29.40 -6.04 -7.67
CA PRO A 110 -29.71 -4.68 -7.23
C PRO A 110 -30.47 -3.94 -8.34
N ALA A 111 -31.55 -3.24 -7.99
CA ALA A 111 -32.32 -2.46 -8.96
C ALA A 111 -31.52 -1.22 -9.42
N SER A 112 -30.68 -0.68 -8.54
CA SER A 112 -29.68 0.35 -8.84
C SER A 112 -28.35 0.06 -8.11
N ILE A 113 -27.26 0.63 -8.63
CA ILE A 113 -25.94 0.68 -7.97
C ILE A 113 -25.98 1.42 -6.61
N ASP A 114 -27.03 2.24 -6.41
CA ASP A 114 -27.30 2.99 -5.18
C ASP A 114 -27.95 2.15 -4.08
N ASP A 115 -28.52 0.99 -4.43
CA ASP A 115 -29.15 0.06 -3.48
C ASP A 115 -28.15 -0.92 -2.84
N CYS A 116 -26.88 -0.85 -3.27
CA CYS A 116 -25.83 -1.75 -2.82
C CYS A 116 -25.30 -1.35 -1.44
N ASP A 117 -25.20 -2.32 -0.53
CA ASP A 117 -24.48 -2.15 0.75
C ASP A 117 -22.98 -2.35 0.49
N TRP A 118 -22.32 -1.27 0.07
CA TRP A 118 -20.91 -1.26 -0.31
C TRP A 118 -19.98 -1.66 0.85
N LYS A 119 -20.33 -1.29 2.08
CA LYS A 119 -19.56 -1.69 3.27
C LYS A 119 -19.59 -3.20 3.45
N ARG A 120 -20.78 -3.79 3.35
CA ARG A 120 -20.93 -5.25 3.41
C ARG A 120 -20.33 -5.97 2.22
N ALA A 121 -20.40 -5.37 1.03
CA ALA A 121 -19.74 -5.89 -0.17
C ALA A 121 -18.22 -5.95 0.04
N TYR A 122 -17.62 -4.86 0.50
CA TYR A 122 -16.19 -4.76 0.81
C TYR A 122 -15.74 -5.84 1.80
N VAL A 123 -16.41 -5.97 2.93
CA VAL A 123 -16.05 -6.98 3.96
C VAL A 123 -16.14 -8.40 3.42
N ARG A 124 -17.16 -8.71 2.61
CA ARG A 124 -17.29 -10.03 1.98
C ARG A 124 -16.22 -10.27 0.92
N LEU A 125 -15.90 -9.27 0.11
CA LEU A 125 -14.84 -9.36 -0.89
C LEU A 125 -13.49 -9.57 -0.21
N LEU A 126 -13.23 -8.86 0.88
CA LEU A 126 -12.04 -9.08 1.70
C LEU A 126 -12.01 -10.50 2.30
N LYS A 127 -13.15 -11.08 2.66
CA LYS A 127 -13.19 -12.49 3.12
C LYS A 127 -12.89 -13.50 2.02
N ILE A 128 -13.25 -13.21 0.77
CA ILE A 128 -13.08 -14.13 -0.38
C ILE A 128 -11.71 -13.93 -1.05
N TYR A 129 -11.24 -12.69 -1.15
CA TYR A 129 -10.09 -12.26 -1.95
C TYR A 129 -9.02 -11.51 -1.15
N GLY A 130 -9.28 -11.20 0.13
CA GLY A 130 -8.46 -10.29 0.95
C GLY A 130 -7.12 -10.83 1.45
N ASP A 131 -6.66 -11.97 0.95
CA ASP A 131 -5.29 -12.46 1.16
C ASP A 131 -4.24 -11.70 0.33
N ASN A 132 -4.66 -10.66 -0.38
CA ASN A 132 -3.77 -9.73 -1.04
C ASN A 132 -3.10 -8.82 -0.01
N HIS A 133 -2.13 -9.38 0.71
CA HIS A 133 -0.96 -8.60 1.07
C HIS A 133 -0.30 -8.18 -0.25
N ILE A 134 -0.78 -7.08 -0.83
CA ILE A 134 -0.11 -6.43 -1.95
C ILE A 134 1.14 -5.82 -1.35
N TYR A 135 2.19 -6.64 -1.20
CA TYR A 135 3.51 -6.14 -0.87
C TYR A 135 3.92 -5.24 -2.05
N PRO A 136 3.96 -3.91 -1.88
CA PRO A 136 4.22 -2.99 -2.98
C PRO A 136 5.59 -3.27 -3.62
N ALA A 137 6.48 -3.93 -2.89
CA ALA A 137 7.68 -4.54 -3.42
C ALA A 137 7.90 -5.92 -2.77
N LYS A 138 8.21 -6.93 -3.59
CA LYS A 138 8.63 -8.26 -3.13
C LYS A 138 10.15 -8.32 -3.06
N LEU A 139 10.67 -9.09 -2.11
CA LEU A 139 12.09 -9.42 -2.06
C LEU A 139 12.37 -10.64 -2.92
N ALA A 140 13.59 -10.72 -3.45
CA ALA A 140 14.09 -11.89 -4.14
C ALA A 140 15.45 -12.30 -3.58
N VAL A 141 15.74 -13.59 -3.63
CA VAL A 141 17.06 -14.15 -3.37
C VAL A 141 17.65 -14.67 -4.66
N CYS A 142 18.92 -14.34 -4.91
CA CYS A 142 19.69 -15.05 -5.90
C CYS A 142 20.31 -16.32 -5.29
N GLU A 143 20.07 -17.47 -5.89
CA GLU A 143 20.64 -18.76 -5.42
C GLU A 143 22.12 -18.93 -5.78
N VAL A 144 22.69 -18.00 -6.55
CA VAL A 144 24.11 -18.05 -6.97
C VAL A 144 25.00 -17.27 -6.01
N CYS A 145 24.60 -16.06 -5.62
CA CYS A 145 25.35 -15.21 -4.71
C CYS A 145 24.71 -15.07 -3.31
N PHE A 146 23.54 -15.69 -3.09
CA PHE A 146 22.74 -15.59 -1.86
C PHE A 146 22.38 -14.15 -1.45
N CYS A 147 22.41 -13.22 -2.41
CA CYS A 147 22.02 -11.84 -2.18
C CYS A 147 20.50 -11.72 -2.12
N LEU A 148 20.01 -11.02 -1.09
CA LEU A 148 18.64 -10.59 -0.94
C LEU A 148 18.49 -9.17 -1.51
N PHE A 149 17.57 -8.97 -2.45
CA PHE A 149 17.40 -7.68 -3.13
C PHE A 149 15.95 -7.43 -3.56
N TRP A 150 15.65 -6.18 -3.92
CA TRP A 150 14.39 -5.79 -4.51
C TRP A 150 14.48 -5.83 -6.05
N PRO A 151 13.67 -6.65 -6.74
CA PRO A 151 13.75 -6.79 -8.20
C PRO A 151 13.59 -5.47 -8.97
N ILE A 152 12.80 -4.53 -8.44
CA ILE A 152 12.56 -3.22 -9.06
C ILE A 152 13.82 -2.35 -9.16
N PHE A 153 14.85 -2.61 -8.33
CA PHE A 153 16.13 -1.89 -8.36
C PHE A 153 17.24 -2.70 -9.03
N GLY A 154 16.91 -3.88 -9.58
CA GLY A 154 17.86 -4.78 -10.21
C GLY A 154 18.67 -5.62 -9.22
N HIS A 155 19.33 -6.65 -9.75
CA HIS A 155 20.14 -7.59 -8.99
C HIS A 155 21.63 -7.21 -9.04
N PRO A 156 22.27 -6.81 -7.93
CA PRO A 156 23.71 -6.59 -7.87
C PRO A 156 24.45 -7.92 -7.75
N CYS A 157 24.43 -8.74 -8.81
CA CYS A 157 25.05 -10.07 -8.78
C CYS A 157 26.57 -9.97 -8.60
N HIS A 158 27.12 -10.76 -7.67
CA HIS A 158 28.58 -10.91 -7.53
C HIS A 158 29.20 -11.82 -8.61
N TYR A 159 28.37 -12.57 -9.35
CA TYR A 159 28.78 -13.49 -10.42
C TYR A 159 27.95 -13.24 -11.69
N PRO A 160 28.24 -12.17 -12.45
CA PRO A 160 27.45 -11.81 -13.64
C PRO A 160 27.54 -12.85 -14.77
N ASP A 161 28.64 -13.61 -14.84
CA ASP A 161 28.89 -14.59 -15.91
C ASP A 161 28.14 -15.92 -15.74
N LYS A 162 27.48 -16.12 -14.60
CA LYS A 162 26.68 -17.31 -14.31
C LYS A 162 25.20 -17.03 -14.55
N GLU A 163 24.48 -18.05 -15.03
CA GLU A 163 23.04 -17.98 -15.18
C GLU A 163 22.38 -17.66 -13.83
N GLN A 164 21.70 -16.53 -13.78
CA GLN A 164 21.14 -16.01 -12.53
C GLN A 164 19.86 -16.78 -12.19
N ARG A 165 19.89 -17.49 -11.06
CA ARG A 165 18.71 -18.15 -10.49
C ARG A 165 18.12 -17.26 -9.41
N ILE A 166 17.04 -16.56 -9.74
CA ILE A 166 16.37 -15.61 -8.86
C ILE A 166 15.05 -16.21 -8.42
N ARG A 167 14.83 -16.27 -7.11
CA ARG A 167 13.59 -16.76 -6.48
C ARG A 167 12.94 -15.64 -5.70
N LEU A 168 11.67 -15.36 -5.97
CA LEU A 168 10.87 -14.42 -5.19
C LEU A 168 10.55 -15.01 -3.82
N LEU A 169 10.56 -14.17 -2.79
CA LEU A 169 10.23 -14.57 -1.43
C LEU A 169 8.83 -14.08 -1.05
N THR A 170 8.08 -14.99 -0.44
CA THR A 170 6.95 -14.65 0.41
C THR A 170 7.44 -14.16 1.79
N PRO A 171 6.61 -13.44 2.56
CA PRO A 171 6.96 -12.99 3.90
C PRO A 171 7.33 -14.14 4.84
N ASN A 172 6.60 -15.26 4.76
CA ASN A 172 6.87 -16.44 5.57
C ASN A 172 8.23 -17.04 5.21
N GLU A 173 8.55 -17.16 3.91
CA GLU A 173 9.86 -17.62 3.48
C GLU A 173 10.98 -16.69 3.93
N PHE A 174 10.77 -15.37 3.90
CA PHE A 174 11.73 -14.41 4.44
C PHE A 174 11.98 -14.63 5.94
N ILE A 175 10.93 -14.83 6.73
CA ILE A 175 11.08 -15.11 8.18
C ILE A 175 11.85 -16.41 8.41
N THR A 176 11.59 -17.46 7.63
CA THR A 176 12.30 -18.74 7.76
C THR A 176 13.80 -18.64 7.49
N LEU A 177 14.28 -17.63 6.78
CA LEU A 177 15.73 -17.42 6.57
C LEU A 177 16.48 -17.09 7.87
N PHE A 178 15.79 -16.60 8.90
CA PHE A 178 16.38 -16.18 10.18
C PHE A 178 16.02 -17.08 11.35
N GLN A 179 15.25 -18.15 11.11
CA GLN A 179 14.98 -19.16 12.13
C GLN A 179 16.23 -20.05 12.24
N ILE A 180 17.07 -19.70 13.21
CA ILE A 180 18.26 -20.45 13.65
C ILE A 180 17.84 -21.49 14.69
#